data_AF-A0A1X7TWN5-F1
#
_entry.id   AF-A0A1X7TWN5-F1
#
_cell.length_a   1.000
_cell.length_b   1.000
_cell.length_c   1.000
_cell.angle_alpha   90.00
_cell.angle_beta   90.00
_cell.angle_gamma   90.00
#
_symmetry.space_group_name_H-M   'P 1'
#
loop_
_entity.id
_entity.type
_entity.pdbx_description
1 polymer ?
#
loop_
_entity_poly.entity_id
_entity_poly.type
_entity_poly.pdbx_seq_one_letter_code
_entity_poly.pdbx_strand_id
1 'polypeptide(L)'
;MAERIEELITAMENSRKAIKDMQSELRKNKDEVADSVARRVKQSLPLEFWWKDNKKQYKFNEELAKKLEEAATELQSVGDVLNGAEGINVSRGMLEKAKESIKQGTMLVQECQKSIRMADRSEYSWNVVQEYQSDELAANSEDEKCISMAEKVAEQRIGERKRVQQLEVVLRDWASLEAIGGGIVPFHLCCHCMEELLRPQDSGSLGKVDLLGLLLLSQ
;
A
#
# COMPACT_ATOMS: atom_id res chain seq x y z
N MET A 1 -5.84 48.91 35.98
CA MET A 1 -5.89 47.65 36.77
C MET A 1 -6.74 46.61 36.07
N ALA A 2 -7.95 46.97 35.59
CA ALA A 2 -8.82 46.08 34.82
C ALA A 2 -8.19 45.55 33.52
N GLU A 3 -7.59 46.42 32.68
CA GLU A 3 -6.93 45.99 31.42
C GLU A 3 -5.85 44.91 31.63
N ARG A 4 -5.00 45.09 32.65
CA ARG A 4 -3.97 44.10 33.00
C ARG A 4 -4.54 42.75 33.44
N ILE A 5 -5.77 42.72 33.95
CA ILE A 5 -6.45 41.48 34.34
C ILE A 5 -7.01 40.78 33.09
N GLU A 6 -7.60 41.52 32.16
CA GLU A 6 -8.11 40.99 30.89
C GLU A 6 -7.00 40.42 29.99
N GLU A 7 -5.85 41.10 29.91
CA GLU A 7 -4.66 40.60 29.20
C GLU A 7 -4.19 39.26 29.80
N LEU A 8 -4.21 39.15 31.12
CA LEU A 8 -3.77 37.96 31.85
C LEU A 8 -4.74 36.78 31.65
N ILE A 9 -6.05 37.06 31.64
CA ILE A 9 -7.09 36.07 31.31
C ILE A 9 -6.89 35.54 29.89
N THR A 10 -6.71 36.44 28.92
CA THR A 10 -6.49 36.06 27.51
C THR A 10 -5.22 35.23 27.34
N ALA A 11 -4.13 35.61 28.01
CA ALA A 11 -2.88 34.85 28.00
C ALA A 11 -3.04 33.45 28.61
N MET A 12 -3.81 33.32 29.69
CA MET A 12 -4.11 32.04 30.32
C MET A 12 -4.98 31.15 29.42
N GLU A 13 -5.97 31.70 28.73
CA GLU A 13 -6.82 30.96 27.79
C GLU A 13 -6.03 30.45 26.58
N ASN A 14 -5.17 31.29 26.01
CA ASN A 14 -4.26 30.90 24.93
C ASN A 14 -3.31 29.78 25.38
N SER A 15 -2.74 29.89 26.57
CA SER A 15 -1.89 28.84 27.15
C SER A 15 -2.67 27.54 27.39
N ARG A 16 -3.92 27.64 27.88
CA ARG A 16 -4.80 26.48 28.07
C ARG A 16 -5.12 25.79 26.76
N LYS A 17 -5.37 26.56 25.70
CA LYS A 17 -5.60 26.04 24.34
C LYS A 17 -4.35 25.32 23.84
N ALA A 18 -3.18 25.95 23.92
CA ALA A 18 -1.91 25.35 23.51
C ALA A 18 -1.63 24.04 24.26
N ILE A 19 -1.90 23.98 25.57
CA ILE A 19 -1.76 22.75 26.37
C ILE A 19 -2.71 21.65 25.88
N LYS A 20 -3.97 21.98 25.56
CA LYS A 20 -4.92 21.01 25.01
C LYS A 20 -4.48 20.49 23.64
N ASP A 21 -4.03 21.38 22.77
CA ASP A 21 -3.56 21.02 21.43
C ASP A 21 -2.34 20.09 21.55
N MET A 22 -1.36 20.45 22.39
CA MET A 22 -0.21 19.57 22.69
C MET A 22 -0.61 18.22 23.28
N GLN A 23 -1.62 18.17 24.16
CA GLN A 23 -2.14 16.91 24.70
C GLN A 23 -2.79 16.05 23.61
N SER A 24 -3.46 16.67 22.64
CA SER A 24 -4.08 15.95 21.52
C SER A 24 -3.03 15.37 20.58
N GLU A 25 -1.99 16.15 20.23
CA GLU A 25 -0.89 15.69 19.38
C GLU A 25 -0.06 14.61 20.07
N LEU A 26 0.20 14.75 21.38
CA LEU A 26 0.87 13.70 22.16
C LEU A 26 0.08 12.39 22.19
N ARG A 27 -1.26 12.43 22.20
CA ARG A 27 -2.09 11.23 22.13
C ARG A 27 -1.97 10.57 20.76
N LYS A 28 -2.13 11.32 19.67
CA LYS A 28 -1.95 10.81 18.30
C LYS A 28 -0.58 10.17 18.10
N ASN A 29 0.49 10.87 18.50
CA ASN A 29 1.85 10.35 18.39
C ASN A 29 2.06 9.06 19.19
N LYS A 30 1.44 8.92 20.37
CA LYS A 30 1.49 7.69 21.15
C LYS A 30 0.81 6.53 20.44
N ASP A 31 -0.35 6.78 19.85
CA ASP A 31 -1.10 5.76 19.10
C ASP A 31 -0.32 5.32 17.84
N GLU A 32 0.29 6.27 17.12
CA GLU A 32 1.15 5.98 15.97
C GLU A 32 2.41 5.18 16.34
N VAL A 33 3.05 5.51 17.48
CA VAL A 33 4.19 4.76 18.00
C VAL A 33 3.77 3.35 18.41
N ALA A 34 2.62 3.19 19.07
CA ALA A 34 2.10 1.88 19.47
C ALA A 34 1.81 1.00 18.25
N ASP A 35 1.22 1.58 17.20
CA ASP A 35 0.92 0.87 15.96
C ASP A 35 2.20 0.48 15.20
N SER A 36 3.18 1.38 15.10
CA SER A 36 4.50 1.09 14.51
C SER A 36 5.21 -0.06 15.24
N VAL A 37 5.20 -0.05 16.58
CA VAL A 37 5.76 -1.15 17.39
C VAL A 37 4.99 -2.45 17.15
N ALA A 38 3.67 -2.42 17.10
CA ALA A 38 2.85 -3.60 16.83
C ALA A 38 3.15 -4.22 15.45
N ARG A 39 3.35 -3.39 14.42
CA ARG A 39 3.74 -3.85 13.08
C ARG A 39 5.11 -4.53 13.08
N ARG A 40 6.10 -3.96 13.78
CA ARG A 40 7.43 -4.57 13.92
C ARG A 40 7.39 -5.93 14.62
N VAL A 41 6.58 -6.05 15.67
CA VAL A 41 6.36 -7.32 16.36
C VAL A 41 5.71 -8.34 15.42
N LYS A 42 4.67 -7.96 14.66
CA LYS A 42 4.07 -8.84 13.63
C LYS A 42 5.09 -9.28 12.58
N GLN A 43 6.06 -8.43 12.25
CA GLN A 43 7.08 -8.78 11.26
C GLN A 43 8.11 -9.80 11.75
N SER A 44 8.45 -9.77 13.04
CA SER A 44 9.42 -10.67 13.67
C SER A 44 8.82 -11.99 14.15
N LEU A 45 7.50 -12.10 14.22
CA LEU A 45 6.81 -13.34 14.57
C LEU A 45 6.98 -14.43 13.50
N PRO A 46 6.92 -15.71 13.92
CA PRO A 46 6.86 -16.85 13.01
C PRO A 46 5.79 -16.68 11.94
N LEU A 47 6.05 -17.26 10.78
CA LEU A 47 5.30 -16.99 9.56
C LEU A 47 3.93 -17.68 9.60
N GLU A 48 2.94 -16.98 10.15
CA GLU A 48 1.53 -17.37 10.10
C GLU A 48 0.88 -16.77 8.87
N PHE A 49 0.20 -17.62 8.10
CA PHE A 49 -0.54 -17.19 6.91
C PHE A 49 -2.02 -17.03 7.22
N TRP A 50 -2.56 -15.84 6.97
CA TRP A 50 -3.99 -15.58 7.03
C TRP A 50 -4.69 -16.17 5.81
N TRP A 51 -4.14 -16.00 4.62
CA TRP A 51 -4.78 -16.45 3.38
C TRP A 51 -4.27 -17.83 2.96
N LYS A 52 -5.21 -18.78 2.79
CA LYS A 52 -4.87 -20.18 2.43
C LYS A 52 -4.12 -20.28 1.11
N ASP A 53 -4.45 -19.43 0.13
CA ASP A 53 -3.83 -19.50 -1.19
C ASP A 53 -2.44 -18.85 -1.21
N ASN A 54 -2.22 -17.77 -0.46
CA ASN A 54 -0.88 -17.23 -0.21
C ASN A 54 0.04 -18.28 0.42
N LYS A 55 -0.48 -19.04 1.41
CA LYS A 55 0.26 -20.15 2.02
C LYS A 55 0.66 -21.22 1.01
N LYS A 56 -0.25 -21.62 0.12
CA LYS A 56 0.04 -22.62 -0.92
C LYS A 56 1.10 -22.11 -1.89
N GLN A 57 0.95 -20.88 -2.38
CA GLN A 57 1.91 -20.28 -3.30
C GLN A 57 3.28 -20.13 -2.66
N TYR A 58 3.33 -19.72 -1.38
CA TYR A 58 4.59 -19.61 -0.65
C TYR A 58 5.33 -20.94 -0.54
N LYS A 59 4.61 -22.01 -0.17
CA LYS A 59 5.18 -23.37 -0.09
C LYS A 59 5.68 -23.87 -1.45
N PHE A 60 4.91 -23.65 -2.50
CA PHE A 60 5.33 -23.98 -3.86
C PHE A 60 6.60 -23.22 -4.25
N ASN A 61 6.66 -21.91 -3.97
CA ASN A 61 7.85 -21.10 -4.22
C ASN A 61 9.06 -21.55 -3.39
N GLU A 62 8.85 -22.05 -2.17
CA GLU A 62 9.92 -22.63 -1.34
C GLU A 62 10.46 -23.93 -1.93
N GLU A 63 9.59 -24.81 -2.44
CA GLU A 63 10.00 -26.02 -3.17
C GLU A 63 10.75 -25.67 -4.47
N LEU A 64 10.27 -24.64 -5.20
CA LEU A 64 10.93 -24.15 -6.41
C LEU A 64 12.32 -23.58 -6.12
N ALA A 65 12.48 -22.82 -5.03
CA ALA A 65 13.78 -22.31 -4.59
C ALA A 65 14.77 -23.44 -4.31
N LYS A 66 14.32 -24.52 -3.63
CA LYS A 66 15.16 -25.71 -3.40
C LYS A 66 15.61 -26.35 -4.71
N LYS A 67 14.71 -26.47 -5.70
CA LYS A 67 15.05 -27.03 -7.01
C LYS A 67 16.04 -26.16 -7.79
N LEU A 68 15.93 -24.83 -7.67
CA LEU A 68 16.91 -23.91 -8.25
C LEU A 68 18.28 -24.01 -7.56
N GLU A 69 18.30 -24.22 -6.25
CA GLU A 69 19.54 -24.45 -5.49
C GLU A 69 20.19 -25.78 -5.88
N GLU A 70 19.42 -26.87 -5.95
CA GLU A 70 19.88 -28.17 -6.47
C GLU A 70 20.50 -28.01 -7.87
N ALA A 71 19.79 -27.37 -8.80
CA ALA A 71 20.30 -27.12 -10.15
C ALA A 71 21.58 -26.26 -10.17
N ALA A 72 21.68 -25.26 -9.29
CA ALA A 72 22.88 -24.46 -9.13
C ALA A 72 24.07 -25.29 -8.65
N THR A 73 23.87 -26.18 -7.68
CA THR A 73 24.93 -27.07 -7.18
C THR A 73 25.38 -28.09 -8.23
N GLU A 74 24.46 -28.66 -9.00
CA GLU A 74 24.77 -29.57 -10.11
C GLU A 74 25.61 -28.84 -11.18
N LEU A 75 25.20 -27.64 -11.59
CA LEU A 75 25.99 -26.85 -12.55
C LEU A 75 27.35 -26.42 -12.01
N GLN A 76 27.46 -26.15 -10.70
CA GLN A 76 28.74 -25.88 -10.08
C GLN A 76 29.67 -27.09 -10.19
N SER A 77 29.18 -28.29 -9.89
CA SER A 77 29.96 -29.52 -10.03
C SER A 77 30.42 -29.78 -11.47
N VAL A 78 29.58 -29.49 -12.47
CA VAL A 78 29.94 -29.55 -13.89
C VAL A 78 31.03 -28.53 -14.23
N GLY A 79 30.95 -27.32 -13.66
CA GLY A 79 31.98 -26.30 -13.81
C GLY A 79 33.34 -26.71 -13.27
N ASP A 80 33.36 -27.35 -12.10
CA ASP A 80 34.60 -27.81 -11.47
C ASP A 80 35.29 -28.90 -12.31
N VAL A 81 34.51 -29.81 -12.90
CA VAL A 81 35.04 -30.82 -13.85
C VAL A 81 35.61 -30.16 -15.11
N LEU A 82 34.91 -29.17 -15.68
CA LEU A 82 35.34 -28.48 -16.89
C LEU A 82 36.57 -27.58 -16.68
N ASN A 83 36.80 -27.06 -15.47
CA ASN A 83 37.99 -26.27 -15.15
C ASN A 83 39.28 -27.12 -15.14
N GLY A 84 39.17 -28.44 -15.02
CA GLY A 84 40.29 -29.37 -15.14
C GLY A 84 40.65 -29.78 -16.57
N ALA A 85 39.85 -29.41 -17.57
CA ALA A 85 40.04 -29.82 -18.97
C ALA A 85 40.38 -28.61 -19.87
N GLU A 86 41.63 -28.54 -20.36
CA GLU A 86 42.04 -27.54 -21.35
C GLU A 86 41.41 -27.81 -22.72
N GLY A 87 40.86 -26.77 -23.38
CA GLY A 87 40.39 -26.82 -24.77
C GLY A 87 38.87 -26.60 -25.00
N ILE A 88 38.05 -26.55 -23.95
CA ILE A 88 36.59 -26.44 -24.08
C ILE A 88 36.10 -25.00 -23.77
N ASN A 89 36.29 -24.08 -24.72
CA ASN A 89 35.84 -22.69 -24.54
C ASN A 89 34.32 -22.51 -24.74
N VAL A 90 33.71 -23.33 -25.61
CA VAL A 90 32.28 -23.22 -25.98
C VAL A 90 31.34 -23.67 -24.85
N SER A 91 31.74 -24.63 -24.00
CA SER A 91 30.93 -25.08 -22.86
C SER A 91 30.97 -24.13 -21.67
N ARG A 92 32.07 -23.38 -21.49
CA ARG A 92 32.23 -22.45 -20.36
C ARG A 92 31.30 -21.25 -20.46
N GLY A 93 31.19 -20.64 -21.65
CA GLY A 93 30.29 -19.51 -21.87
C GLY A 93 28.80 -19.85 -21.71
N MET A 94 28.40 -21.07 -22.09
CA MET A 94 27.02 -21.56 -21.86
C MET A 94 26.76 -21.87 -20.39
N LEU A 95 27.75 -22.42 -19.68
CA LEU A 95 27.66 -22.72 -18.26
C LEU A 95 27.47 -21.44 -17.42
N GLU A 96 28.27 -20.42 -17.67
CA GLU A 96 28.14 -19.15 -16.94
C GLU A 96 26.78 -18.46 -17.21
N LYS A 97 26.28 -18.53 -18.45
CA LYS A 97 24.90 -18.09 -18.75
C LYS A 97 23.85 -18.89 -17.97
N ALA A 98 24.01 -20.20 -17.86
CA ALA A 98 23.07 -21.05 -17.10
C ALA A 98 23.08 -20.69 -15.61
N LYS A 99 24.26 -20.47 -15.02
CA LYS A 99 24.40 -20.03 -13.63
C LYS A 99 23.73 -18.67 -13.39
N GLU A 100 23.94 -17.71 -14.29
CA GLU A 100 23.32 -16.39 -14.20
C GLU A 100 21.79 -16.47 -14.33
N SER A 101 21.26 -17.27 -15.26
CA SER A 101 19.82 -17.50 -15.38
C SER A 101 19.20 -18.11 -14.13
N ILE A 102 19.89 -19.07 -13.49
CA ILE A 102 19.42 -19.65 -12.22
C ILE A 102 19.45 -18.63 -11.10
N LYS A 103 20.52 -17.83 -11.00
CA LYS A 103 20.62 -16.75 -10.02
C LYS A 103 19.48 -15.75 -10.17
N GLN A 104 19.17 -15.34 -11.41
CA GLN A 104 18.03 -14.48 -11.71
C GLN A 104 16.70 -15.13 -11.31
N GLY A 105 16.51 -16.42 -11.64
CA GLY A 105 15.34 -17.19 -11.19
C GLY A 105 15.19 -17.22 -9.67
N THR A 106 16.29 -17.44 -8.94
CA THR A 106 16.30 -17.43 -7.47
C THR A 106 15.93 -16.06 -6.91
N MET A 107 16.45 -14.97 -7.49
CA MET A 107 16.10 -13.61 -7.08
C MET A 107 14.59 -13.33 -7.27
N LEU A 108 14.02 -13.73 -8.40
CA LEU A 108 12.58 -13.57 -8.67
C LEU A 108 11.73 -14.36 -7.66
N VAL A 109 12.12 -15.59 -7.33
CA VAL A 109 11.41 -16.40 -6.32
C VAL A 109 11.44 -15.73 -4.94
N GLN A 110 12.59 -15.17 -4.55
CA GLN A 110 12.73 -14.43 -3.29
C GLN A 110 11.84 -13.17 -3.26
N GLU A 111 11.77 -12.44 -4.38
CA GLU A 111 10.89 -11.28 -4.53
C GLU A 111 9.41 -11.65 -4.46
N CYS A 112 9.00 -12.75 -5.10
CA CYS A 112 7.65 -13.28 -4.98
C CYS A 112 7.33 -13.67 -3.53
N GLN A 113 8.25 -14.35 -2.84
CA GLN A 113 8.05 -14.70 -1.42
C GLN A 113 7.95 -13.46 -0.53
N LYS A 114 8.73 -12.40 -0.80
CA LYS A 114 8.61 -11.11 -0.10
C LYS A 114 7.23 -10.48 -0.32
N SER A 115 6.77 -10.46 -1.56
CA SER A 115 5.46 -9.93 -1.94
C SER A 115 4.31 -10.68 -1.26
N ILE A 116 4.36 -12.02 -1.26
CA ILE A 116 3.35 -12.86 -0.59
C ILE A 116 3.32 -12.57 0.92
N ARG A 117 4.48 -12.47 1.58
CA ARG A 117 4.53 -12.14 3.02
C ARG A 117 3.93 -10.76 3.32
N MET A 118 4.17 -9.78 2.44
CA MET A 118 3.63 -8.43 2.58
C MET A 118 2.11 -8.40 2.42
N ALA A 119 1.60 -9.03 1.35
CA ALA A 119 0.17 -9.14 1.09
C ALA A 119 -0.58 -9.94 2.16
N ASP A 120 0.09 -10.88 2.82
CA ASP A 120 -0.56 -11.70 3.85
C ASP A 120 -0.65 -11.01 5.21
N ARG A 121 0.33 -10.18 5.55
CA ARG A 121 0.40 -9.43 6.83
C ARG A 121 -0.42 -8.15 6.83
N SER A 122 -0.64 -7.54 5.68
CA SER A 122 -1.32 -6.26 5.58
C SER A 122 -2.84 -6.40 5.44
N GLU A 123 -3.58 -5.50 6.06
CA GLU A 123 -5.04 -5.40 5.94
C GLU A 123 -5.48 -5.02 4.52
N TYR A 124 -4.60 -4.35 3.77
CA TYR A 124 -4.85 -3.94 2.38
C TYR A 124 -4.31 -4.95 1.36
N SER A 125 -3.81 -6.10 1.82
CA SER A 125 -3.40 -7.24 1.00
C SER A 125 -2.51 -6.87 -0.21
N TRP A 126 -2.79 -7.42 -1.39
CA TRP A 126 -2.02 -7.23 -2.63
C TRP A 126 -1.95 -5.77 -3.10
N ASN A 127 -2.85 -4.89 -2.64
CA ASN A 127 -2.76 -3.47 -2.95
C ASN A 127 -1.47 -2.84 -2.39
N VAL A 128 -1.00 -3.30 -1.23
CA VAL A 128 0.26 -2.82 -0.65
C VAL A 128 1.45 -3.24 -1.48
N VAL A 129 1.43 -4.47 -2.01
CA VAL A 129 2.48 -4.96 -2.91
C VAL A 129 2.55 -4.11 -4.17
N GLN A 130 1.39 -3.77 -4.73
CA GLN A 130 1.33 -2.92 -5.92
C GLN A 130 1.94 -1.53 -5.66
N GLU A 131 1.58 -0.88 -4.55
CA GLU A 131 2.16 0.42 -4.21
C GLU A 131 3.67 0.29 -3.91
N TYR A 132 4.07 -0.76 -3.18
CA TYR A 132 5.48 -1.03 -2.85
C TYR A 132 6.35 -1.25 -4.09
N GLN A 133 5.85 -1.96 -5.10
CA GLN A 133 6.57 -2.21 -6.36
C GLN A 133 6.54 -1.01 -7.31
N SER A 134 5.58 -0.09 -7.15
CA SER A 134 5.47 1.10 -7.99
C SER A 134 6.43 2.22 -7.59
N ASP A 135 7.11 2.11 -6.45
CA ASP A 135 8.02 3.11 -5.91
C ASP A 135 9.50 2.76 -6.21
N GLU A 136 10.30 3.72 -6.68
CA GLU A 136 11.74 3.58 -6.96
C GLU A 136 12.59 3.36 -5.67
N LEU A 137 11.97 3.36 -4.49
CA LEU A 137 12.63 3.36 -3.17
C LEU A 137 13.05 1.98 -2.64
N ALA A 138 12.89 0.90 -3.40
CA ALA A 138 13.24 -0.47 -2.98
C ALA A 138 14.76 -0.77 -2.92
N ALA A 139 15.61 0.23 -3.20
CA ALA A 139 17.05 0.09 -3.11
C ALA A 139 17.57 0.73 -1.82
N ASN A 140 17.96 -0.11 -0.86
CA ASN A 140 18.76 0.15 0.35
C ASN A 140 18.04 0.70 1.64
N SER A 141 17.92 -0.21 2.63
CA SER A 141 17.83 0.05 4.08
C SER A 141 16.52 0.54 4.72
N GLU A 142 15.50 1.00 3.99
CA GLU A 142 14.25 1.50 4.61
C GLU A 142 12.99 0.68 4.27
N ASP A 143 13.12 -0.64 4.13
CA ASP A 143 12.01 -1.53 3.77
C ASP A 143 10.77 -1.35 4.67
N GLU A 144 10.94 -1.11 5.97
CA GLU A 144 9.82 -0.84 6.89
C GLU A 144 9.07 0.46 6.56
N LYS A 145 9.79 1.53 6.25
CA LYS A 145 9.18 2.82 5.93
C LYS A 145 8.47 2.75 4.58
N CYS A 146 9.07 2.06 3.62
CA CYS A 146 8.47 1.83 2.31
C CYS A 146 7.16 1.04 2.43
N ILE A 147 7.13 -0.03 3.22
CA ILE A 147 5.90 -0.80 3.46
C ILE A 147 4.85 0.06 4.18
N SER A 148 5.24 0.83 5.20
CA SER A 148 4.30 1.72 5.92
C SER A 148 3.70 2.80 5.00
N MET A 149 4.50 3.36 4.09
CA MET A 149 4.02 4.30 3.06
C MET A 149 3.08 3.61 2.07
N ALA A 150 3.47 2.45 1.55
CA ALA A 150 2.64 1.66 0.65
C ALA A 150 1.28 1.30 1.28
N GLU A 151 1.25 0.97 2.58
CA GLU A 151 0.02 0.73 3.32
C GLU A 151 -0.87 1.98 3.39
N LYS A 152 -0.30 3.16 3.70
CA LYS A 152 -1.05 4.43 3.72
C LYS A 152 -1.62 4.78 2.35
N VAL A 153 -0.84 4.60 1.28
CA VAL A 153 -1.30 4.87 -0.09
C VAL A 153 -2.39 3.87 -0.51
N ALA A 154 -2.22 2.59 -0.16
CA ALA A 154 -3.23 1.57 -0.43
C ALA A 154 -4.55 1.85 0.30
N GLU A 155 -4.49 2.27 1.58
CA GLU A 155 -5.65 2.70 2.35
C GLU A 155 -6.40 3.85 1.66
N GLN A 156 -5.67 4.91 1.30
CA GLN A 156 -6.24 6.09 0.64
C GLN A 156 -6.93 5.69 -0.69
N ARG A 157 -6.26 4.90 -1.53
CA ARG A 157 -6.83 4.43 -2.80
C ARG A 157 -8.06 3.54 -2.63
N ILE A 158 -8.10 2.69 -1.60
CA ILE A 158 -9.29 1.87 -1.30
C ILE A 158 -10.43 2.77 -0.82
N GLY A 159 -10.14 3.76 0.03
CA GLY A 159 -11.12 4.75 0.49
C GLY A 159 -11.71 5.55 -0.68
N GLU A 160 -10.87 6.04 -1.59
CA GLU A 160 -11.29 6.76 -2.78
C GLU A 160 -12.16 5.90 -3.70
N ARG A 161 -11.76 4.65 -3.98
CA ARG A 161 -12.58 3.71 -4.77
C ARG A 161 -13.97 3.49 -4.17
N LYS A 162 -14.06 3.32 -2.85
CA LYS A 162 -15.36 3.18 -2.17
C LYS A 162 -16.22 4.43 -2.31
N ARG A 163 -15.64 5.62 -2.21
CA ARG A 163 -16.36 6.89 -2.42
C ARG A 163 -16.87 7.01 -3.84
N VAL A 164 -16.02 6.75 -4.83
CA VAL A 164 -16.41 6.75 -6.26
C VAL A 164 -17.55 5.76 -6.49
N GLN A 165 -17.45 4.54 -5.96
CA GLN A 165 -18.50 3.53 -6.11
C GLN A 165 -19.82 3.95 -5.43
N GLN A 166 -19.76 4.60 -4.27
CA GLN A 166 -20.95 5.17 -3.62
C GLN A 166 -21.58 6.28 -4.46
N LEU A 167 -20.77 7.18 -5.03
CA LEU A 167 -21.23 8.24 -5.92
C LEU A 167 -21.85 7.68 -7.21
N GLU A 168 -21.26 6.64 -7.79
CA GLU A 168 -21.80 5.95 -8.97
C GLU A 168 -23.18 5.34 -8.69
N VAL A 169 -23.41 4.77 -7.50
CA VAL A 169 -24.72 4.26 -7.09
C VAL A 169 -25.73 5.40 -6.98
N VAL A 170 -25.36 6.50 -6.31
CA VAL A 170 -26.24 7.68 -6.16
C VAL A 170 -26.61 8.29 -7.52
N LEU A 171 -25.64 8.40 -8.44
CA LEU A 171 -25.87 8.92 -9.79
C LEU A 171 -26.79 7.99 -10.61
N ARG A 172 -26.62 6.66 -10.49
CA ARG A 172 -27.49 5.68 -11.15
C ARG A 172 -28.93 5.74 -10.65
N ASP A 173 -29.12 5.86 -9.34
CA ASP A 173 -30.44 5.97 -8.73
C ASP A 173 -31.13 7.27 -9.14
N TRP A 174 -30.38 8.38 -9.19
CA TRP A 174 -30.88 9.66 -9.68
C TRP A 174 -31.31 9.61 -11.15
N ALA A 175 -30.48 9.07 -12.04
CA ALA A 175 -30.81 8.90 -13.45
C ALA A 175 -32.04 7.98 -13.67
N SER A 176 -32.22 6.96 -12.82
CA SER A 176 -33.38 6.08 -12.86
C SER A 176 -34.68 6.80 -12.45
N LEU A 177 -34.60 7.74 -11.49
CA LEU A 177 -35.75 8.56 -11.08
C LEU A 177 -36.16 9.55 -12.18
N GLU A 178 -35.21 10.11 -12.93
CA GLU A 178 -35.51 10.96 -14.08
C GLU A 178 -36.22 10.19 -15.22
N ALA A 179 -35.81 8.95 -15.46
CA ALA A 179 -36.39 8.11 -16.51
C ALA A 179 -37.85 7.68 -16.24
N ILE A 180 -38.31 7.68 -14.99
CA ILE A 180 -39.66 7.24 -14.60
C ILE A 180 -40.72 8.36 -14.73
N GLY A 181 -40.32 9.59 -15.10
CA GLY A 181 -41.28 10.64 -15.49
C GLY A 181 -42.20 11.13 -14.36
N GLY A 182 -41.74 11.11 -13.11
CA GLY A 182 -42.46 11.67 -11.96
C GLY A 182 -42.00 13.08 -11.64
N GLY A 183 -42.85 14.07 -11.92
CA GLY A 183 -42.57 15.49 -11.69
C GLY A 183 -42.23 15.86 -10.24
N ILE A 184 -41.39 16.89 -10.12
CA ILE A 184 -41.01 17.64 -8.91
C ILE A 184 -40.26 16.81 -7.86
N VAL A 185 -38.96 16.61 -8.10
CA VAL A 185 -38.00 16.41 -7.01
C VAL A 185 -37.77 17.78 -6.35
N PRO A 186 -37.86 17.93 -5.02
CA PRO A 186 -37.50 19.19 -4.36
C PRO A 186 -36.00 19.44 -4.56
N PHE A 187 -35.67 20.37 -5.45
CA PHE A 187 -34.31 20.83 -5.72
C PHE A 187 -33.53 21.25 -4.45
N HIS A 188 -34.23 21.48 -3.35
CA HIS A 188 -33.67 21.96 -2.08
C HIS A 188 -33.07 20.88 -1.16
N LEU A 189 -33.26 19.57 -1.43
CA LEU A 189 -32.62 18.49 -0.66
C LEU A 189 -31.36 17.90 -1.33
N CYS A 190 -31.07 18.27 -2.58
CA CYS A 190 -30.04 17.60 -3.39
C CYS A 190 -28.63 18.22 -3.24
N CYS A 191 -28.49 19.55 -3.20
CA CYS A 191 -27.16 20.17 -3.12
C CYS A 191 -26.45 19.90 -1.80
N HIS A 192 -27.14 19.95 -0.65
CA HIS A 192 -26.48 19.84 0.64
C HIS A 192 -25.97 18.42 0.93
N CYS A 193 -26.73 17.40 0.51
CA CYS A 193 -26.32 15.99 0.65
C CYS A 193 -25.13 15.67 -0.28
N MET A 194 -25.11 16.25 -1.48
CA MET A 194 -24.02 16.09 -2.43
C MET A 194 -22.76 16.89 -2.01
N GLU A 195 -22.91 18.11 -1.47
CA GLU A 195 -21.81 18.90 -0.87
C GLU A 195 -21.17 18.23 0.34
N GLU A 196 -21.96 17.51 1.15
CA GLU A 196 -21.46 16.81 2.32
C GLU A 196 -20.74 15.49 1.95
N LEU A 197 -21.18 14.82 0.88
CA LEU A 197 -20.50 13.65 0.29
C LEU A 197 -19.25 14.03 -0.54
N LEU A 198 -19.22 15.22 -1.15
CA LEU A 198 -18.10 15.75 -1.93
C LEU A 198 -17.15 16.63 -1.11
N ARG A 199 -17.39 16.82 0.19
CA ARG A 199 -16.53 17.65 1.03
C ARG A 199 -15.12 17.03 1.08
N PRO A 200 -14.08 17.74 0.61
CA PRO A 200 -12.70 17.28 0.78
C PRO A 200 -12.42 17.19 2.27
N GLN A 201 -12.10 16.00 2.76
CA GLN A 201 -11.39 15.90 4.04
C GLN A 201 -9.93 16.19 3.74
N ASP A 202 -9.34 17.09 4.53
CA ASP A 202 -7.95 17.53 4.45
C ASP A 202 -6.98 16.35 4.56
N SER A 203 -6.76 15.64 3.45
CA SER A 203 -5.63 14.75 3.26
C SER A 203 -4.92 15.25 2.02
N GLY A 204 -3.79 15.93 2.25
CA GLY A 204 -3.00 16.59 1.22
C GLY A 204 -2.69 15.67 0.03
N SER A 205 -2.78 16.30 -1.15
CA SER A 205 -2.21 15.89 -2.44
C SER A 205 -2.59 14.50 -2.97
N LEU A 206 -3.58 14.45 -3.86
CA LEU A 206 -3.46 14.16 -5.30
C LEU A 206 -4.85 13.98 -5.91
N GLY A 207 -5.09 14.60 -7.07
CA GLY A 207 -6.26 14.37 -7.92
C GLY A 207 -7.52 15.12 -7.51
N LYS A 208 -7.72 16.33 -8.04
CA LYS A 208 -9.08 16.82 -8.27
C LYS A 208 -9.74 15.81 -9.21
N VAL A 209 -10.69 15.03 -8.71
CA VAL A 209 -11.58 14.27 -9.58
C VAL A 209 -12.29 15.32 -10.43
N ASP A 210 -11.98 15.34 -11.73
CA ASP A 210 -12.54 16.32 -12.65
C ASP A 210 -14.03 16.01 -12.82
N LEU A 211 -14.86 16.69 -12.01
CA LEU A 211 -16.33 16.58 -12.00
C LEU A 211 -16.93 16.85 -13.39
N LEU A 212 -16.22 17.57 -14.25
CA LEU A 212 -16.61 17.80 -15.65
C LEU A 212 -16.53 16.53 -16.51
N GLY A 213 -15.63 15.59 -16.20
CA GLY A 213 -15.49 14.34 -16.94
C GLY A 213 -16.63 13.35 -16.70
N LEU A 214 -17.18 13.30 -15.48
CA LEU A 214 -18.31 12.43 -15.14
C LEU A 214 -19.65 12.92 -15.70
N LEU A 215 -19.81 14.24 -15.87
CA LEU A 215 -21.01 14.84 -16.48
C LEU A 215 -21.06 14.66 -18.01
N LEU A 216 -19.92 14.52 -18.68
CA LEU A 216 -19.84 14.38 -20.14
C LEU A 216 -20.06 12.95 -20.67
N LEU A 217 -20.12 11.94 -19.80
CA LEU A 217 -20.47 10.56 -20.19
C LEU A 217 -21.98 10.29 -20.20
N SER A 218 -22.81 11.31 -19.91
CA SER A 218 -24.27 11.22 -19.84
C SER A 218 -25.00 12.06 -20.91
N GLN A 219 -24.33 12.49 -21.98
CA GLN A 219 -24.96 13.11 -23.16
C GLN A 219 -24.86 12.23 -24.40
#